data_AF-A0A534Z7X3-F1
#
_entry.id   AF-A0A534Z7X3-F1
#
_cell.length_a   1.000
_cell.length_b   1.000
_cell.length_c   1.000
_cell.angle_alpha   90.00
_cell.angle_beta   90.00
_cell.angle_gamma   90.00
#
_symmetry.space_group_name_H-M   'P 1'
#
loop_
_entity.id
_entity.type
_entity.pdbx_description
1 polymer ?
#
loop_
_entity_poly.entity_id
_entity_poly.type
_entity_poly.pdbx_seq_one_letter_code
_entity_poly.pdbx_strand_id
1 'polypeptide(L)'
;MTSADPSAARRYHERTKHSFQSVRASPHFLDWDIMPRPFKVYPDLEPISLPRDVTTSTRPALAAIADPGTATGTGPRLDRAALARLFYFSAGVLRRTTYPGGEMFYRAAACTGALYHIDLYLACGPLPDLDPGVYHFGPHDFALRRLRAGDHREAVIGATGREPAAAAAPALVLFTSTFWRNSWKYQARAYRHCFWDSGTILANLLALAAAVDLPARVVLGFVDDELNRLLDLDTAREVTLGVVALGRGAPPAPPAPAAAPLGLATLPLSAREVDYPAIREAHAASCLATAEEAAVWHGAAPRPAPAPAESAVSLAPLDADAVPEPIETVIRRRGSMRDFSPEPLRFDQLSAIVRAITRGVPGDFTAPGAALTDPYLIVNAAEGLPSGTYVFDRERDALVPLRAGSFRREAGFLDLGQSLGAEAALDLYWLADLDRALDRFGNRGYRAAQLEAAIEGGKAYLAAYALRLGATGLTFFDDDVTAFFSPHAAGKSVMFLTALGPGRRR
;
A
#
# COMPACT_ATOMS: atom_id res chain seq x y z
N MET A 1 31.84 -0.58 -4.25
CA MET A 1 30.80 -1.62 -4.47
C MET A 1 30.89 -2.64 -3.36
N THR A 2 30.21 -2.43 -2.22
CA THR A 2 29.83 -3.58 -1.39
C THR A 2 28.84 -4.37 -2.23
N SER A 3 29.24 -5.54 -2.73
CA SER A 3 28.34 -6.40 -3.49
C SER A 3 27.19 -6.79 -2.58
N ALA A 4 26.05 -6.10 -2.70
CA ALA A 4 24.86 -6.45 -1.96
C ALA A 4 24.51 -7.90 -2.29
N ASP A 5 24.36 -8.74 -1.27
CA ASP A 5 24.02 -10.15 -1.44
C ASP A 5 22.71 -10.26 -2.24
N PRO A 6 22.74 -10.82 -3.46
CA PRO A 6 21.57 -10.88 -4.34
C PRO A 6 20.45 -11.76 -3.78
N SER A 7 20.74 -12.58 -2.76
CA SER A 7 19.78 -13.46 -2.10
C SER A 7 19.15 -12.86 -0.83
N ALA A 8 19.53 -11.64 -0.43
CA ALA A 8 19.13 -11.08 0.86
C ALA A 8 17.61 -10.94 1.01
N ALA A 9 16.92 -10.46 -0.02
CA ALA A 9 15.46 -10.34 -0.01
C ALA A 9 14.76 -11.71 0.04
N ARG A 10 15.27 -12.70 -0.71
CA ARG A 10 14.79 -14.08 -0.66
C ARG A 10 14.96 -14.68 0.74
N ARG A 11 16.15 -14.53 1.34
CA ARG A 11 16.41 -14.99 2.71
C ARG A 11 15.51 -14.29 3.73
N TYR A 12 15.28 -12.98 3.60
CA TYR A 12 14.33 -12.26 4.45
C TYR A 12 12.91 -12.81 4.29
N HIS A 13 12.48 -13.05 3.05
CA HIS A 13 11.18 -13.65 2.77
C HIS A 13 11.04 -14.99 3.50
N GLU A 14 11.93 -15.96 3.24
CA GLU A 14 11.90 -17.28 3.88
C GLU A 14 11.91 -17.21 5.42
N ARG A 15 12.82 -16.40 6.01
CA ARG A 15 12.94 -16.28 7.47
C ARG A 15 11.73 -15.66 8.15
N THR A 16 10.92 -14.91 7.41
CA THR A 16 9.76 -14.20 7.96
C THR A 16 8.43 -14.85 7.59
N LYS A 17 8.43 -15.98 6.89
CA LYS A 17 7.22 -16.76 6.62
C LYS A 17 6.55 -17.21 7.92
N HIS A 18 5.24 -17.39 7.85
CA HIS A 18 4.50 -18.09 8.88
C HIS A 18 4.16 -19.50 8.41
N SER A 19 4.30 -20.46 9.31
CA SER A 19 3.77 -21.81 9.20
C SER A 19 2.95 -22.12 10.45
N PHE A 20 2.11 -23.15 10.39
CA PHE A 20 1.34 -23.61 11.54
C PHE A 20 2.22 -23.82 12.78
N GLN A 21 3.42 -24.37 12.59
CA GLN A 21 4.39 -24.62 13.63
C GLN A 21 5.09 -23.33 14.10
N SER A 22 5.55 -22.46 13.20
CA SER A 22 6.35 -21.29 13.58
C SER A 22 5.58 -20.33 14.50
N VAL A 23 4.29 -20.11 14.22
CA VAL A 23 3.44 -19.20 15.02
C VAL A 23 3.09 -19.76 16.41
N ARG A 24 3.25 -21.08 16.62
CA ARG A 24 2.97 -21.76 17.90
C ARG A 24 4.24 -22.06 18.70
N ALA A 25 5.37 -22.23 18.03
CA ALA A 25 6.64 -22.59 18.66
C ALA A 25 7.31 -21.41 19.40
N SER A 26 6.98 -20.17 19.02
CA SER A 26 7.56 -18.96 19.64
C SER A 26 6.45 -17.97 20.02
N PRO A 27 5.77 -18.17 21.17
CA PRO A 27 4.76 -17.23 21.64
C PRO A 27 5.42 -15.88 21.96
N HIS A 28 5.11 -14.86 21.17
CA HIS A 28 5.49 -13.47 21.45
C HIS A 28 4.43 -12.83 22.35
N PHE A 29 4.83 -12.38 23.54
CA PHE A 29 3.98 -11.63 24.44
C PHE A 29 4.25 -10.14 24.29
N LEU A 30 3.19 -9.34 24.21
CA LEU A 30 3.30 -7.90 24.06
C LEU A 30 3.71 -7.27 25.38
N ASP A 31 4.84 -6.55 25.36
CA ASP A 31 5.26 -5.68 26.45
C ASP A 31 4.58 -4.31 26.29
N TRP A 32 3.51 -4.09 27.04
CA TRP A 32 2.69 -2.88 26.95
C TRP A 32 3.38 -1.63 27.50
N ASP A 33 4.40 -1.78 28.37
CA ASP A 33 5.13 -0.64 28.94
C ASP A 33 5.98 0.08 27.88
N ILE A 34 6.27 -0.61 26.78
CA ILE A 34 7.03 -0.10 25.64
C ILE A 34 6.18 0.06 24.39
N MET A 35 4.85 0.04 24.51
CA MET A 35 3.95 0.27 23.39
C MET A 35 4.27 1.64 22.76
N PRO A 36 4.58 1.69 21.45
CA PRO A 36 5.01 2.91 20.81
C PRO A 36 3.84 3.88 20.60
N ARG A 37 4.11 5.18 20.71
CA ARG A 37 3.16 6.22 20.31
C ARG A 37 2.78 6.05 18.84
N PRO A 38 1.50 6.23 18.48
CA PRO A 38 1.03 6.03 17.11
C PRO A 38 1.35 7.22 16.17
N PHE A 39 2.22 8.15 16.59
CA PHE A 39 2.53 9.39 15.88
C PHE A 39 3.99 9.78 16.05
N LYS A 40 4.61 10.31 14.99
CA LYS A 40 5.80 11.13 15.06
C LYS A 40 5.38 12.58 15.35
N VAL A 41 5.99 13.19 16.37
CA VAL A 41 5.64 14.54 16.83
C VAL A 41 6.92 15.36 16.92
N TYR A 42 6.99 16.45 16.18
CA TYR A 42 8.00 17.50 16.29
C TYR A 42 7.45 18.57 17.24
N PRO A 43 7.90 18.64 18.51
CA PRO A 43 7.35 19.57 19.49
C PRO A 43 7.76 21.02 19.24
N ASP A 44 8.91 21.24 18.60
CA ASP A 44 9.53 22.56 18.45
C ASP A 44 9.23 23.23 17.09
N LEU A 45 8.39 22.60 16.26
CA LEU A 45 7.99 23.12 14.96
C LEU A 45 6.55 23.63 14.97
N GLU A 46 6.38 24.89 14.56
CA GLU A 46 5.06 25.51 14.43
C GLU A 46 4.17 24.76 13.43
N PRO A 47 2.92 24.41 13.81
CA PRO A 47 2.00 23.71 12.95
C PRO A 47 1.34 24.65 11.93
N ILE A 48 1.34 24.25 10.65
CA ILE A 48 0.56 24.88 9.58
C ILE A 48 -0.73 24.08 9.41
N SER A 49 -1.83 24.59 9.98
CA SER A 49 -3.13 23.93 9.95
C SER A 49 -3.62 23.65 8.52
N LEU A 50 -4.11 22.44 8.29
CA LEU A 50 -4.77 22.07 7.03
C LEU A 50 -6.28 22.38 7.11
N PRO A 51 -6.90 22.89 6.04
CA PRO A 51 -8.33 23.17 6.02
C PRO A 51 -9.14 21.89 6.21
N ARG A 52 -10.15 21.94 7.08
CA ARG A 52 -11.02 20.80 7.42
C ARG A 52 -12.21 20.66 6.47
N ASP A 53 -12.56 21.74 5.77
CA ASP A 53 -13.60 21.74 4.74
C ASP A 53 -13.03 21.12 3.47
N VAL A 54 -13.29 19.83 3.31
CA VAL A 54 -12.78 19.06 2.17
C VAL A 54 -13.88 18.90 1.13
N THR A 55 -13.62 19.36 -0.09
CA THR A 55 -14.53 19.21 -1.22
C THR A 55 -14.64 17.74 -1.63
N THR A 56 -15.86 17.31 -1.91
CA THR A 56 -16.13 15.95 -2.40
C THR A 56 -16.08 15.92 -3.92
N SER A 57 -15.42 14.90 -4.46
CA SER A 57 -15.39 14.63 -5.89
C SER A 57 -16.75 14.17 -6.43
N THR A 58 -16.91 14.19 -7.76
CA THR A 58 -18.13 13.70 -8.45
C THR A 58 -17.90 12.41 -9.23
N ARG A 59 -16.65 12.01 -9.46
CA ARG A 59 -16.32 10.77 -10.17
C ARG A 59 -16.74 9.55 -9.31
N PRO A 60 -17.46 8.56 -9.86
CA PRO A 60 -17.81 7.33 -9.15
C PRO A 60 -16.59 6.62 -8.58
N ALA A 61 -16.71 6.12 -7.34
CA ALA A 61 -15.58 5.52 -6.62
C ALA A 61 -14.94 4.34 -7.39
N LEU A 62 -15.75 3.44 -7.96
CA LEU A 62 -15.22 2.29 -8.73
C LEU A 62 -14.40 2.74 -9.94
N ALA A 63 -14.84 3.78 -10.64
CA ALA A 63 -14.11 4.34 -11.77
C ALA A 63 -12.79 5.01 -11.34
N ALA A 64 -12.76 5.64 -10.17
CA ALA A 64 -11.55 6.24 -9.60
C ALA A 64 -10.54 5.18 -9.11
N ILE A 65 -11.02 4.10 -8.49
CA ILE A 65 -10.19 2.98 -7.99
C ILE A 65 -9.54 2.22 -9.17
N ALA A 66 -10.31 2.02 -10.25
CA ALA A 66 -9.87 1.30 -11.44
C ALA A 66 -8.96 2.13 -12.36
N ASP A 67 -8.70 3.40 -12.06
CA ASP A 67 -7.87 4.27 -12.89
C ASP A 67 -6.41 3.78 -12.92
N PRO A 68 -5.83 3.54 -14.12
CA PRO A 68 -4.47 3.03 -14.25
C PRO A 68 -3.41 4.16 -14.28
N GLY A 69 -3.78 5.41 -13.98
CA GLY A 69 -2.95 6.59 -14.17
C GLY A 69 -3.28 7.40 -15.42
N THR A 70 -4.54 7.37 -15.86
CA THR A 70 -5.01 8.09 -17.07
C THR A 70 -5.33 9.55 -16.84
N ALA A 71 -5.19 10.03 -15.59
CA ALA A 71 -5.49 11.41 -15.25
C ALA A 71 -4.72 12.40 -16.16
N THR A 72 -5.46 13.32 -16.76
CA THR A 72 -4.94 14.26 -17.76
C THR A 72 -4.47 15.57 -17.13
N GLY A 73 -4.65 15.79 -15.83
CA GLY A 73 -4.25 17.05 -15.20
C GLY A 73 -5.07 18.25 -15.66
N THR A 74 -6.28 18.01 -16.17
CA THR A 74 -7.31 19.06 -16.38
C THR A 74 -8.06 19.38 -15.09
N GLY A 75 -7.83 18.60 -14.04
CA GLY A 75 -8.30 18.81 -12.68
C GLY A 75 -7.83 20.11 -12.01
N PRO A 76 -8.26 20.36 -10.75
CA PRO A 76 -7.87 21.54 -10.01
C PRO A 76 -6.35 21.58 -9.77
N ARG A 77 -5.81 22.80 -9.67
CA ARG A 77 -4.41 23.01 -9.27
C ARG A 77 -4.19 22.50 -7.85
N LEU A 78 -2.98 22.03 -7.56
CA LEU A 78 -2.61 21.60 -6.22
C LEU A 78 -2.43 22.81 -5.31
N ASP A 79 -3.20 22.86 -4.22
CA ASP A 79 -3.16 23.84 -3.14
C ASP A 79 -3.27 23.12 -1.78
N ARG A 80 -3.31 23.85 -0.66
CA ARG A 80 -3.48 23.22 0.67
C ARG A 80 -4.80 22.50 0.83
N ALA A 81 -5.88 22.91 0.17
CA ALA A 81 -7.16 22.23 0.26
C ALA A 81 -7.10 20.86 -0.42
N ALA A 82 -6.48 20.78 -1.60
CA ALA A 82 -6.22 19.53 -2.30
C ALA A 82 -5.27 18.62 -1.50
N LEU A 83 -4.20 19.17 -0.91
CA LEU A 83 -3.30 18.41 -0.03
C LEU A 83 -4.01 17.92 1.23
N ALA A 84 -4.83 18.77 1.87
CA ALA A 84 -5.64 18.40 3.03
C ALA A 84 -6.57 17.24 2.71
N ARG A 85 -7.25 17.29 1.55
CA ARG A 85 -8.10 16.20 1.05
C ARG A 85 -7.31 14.90 0.91
N LEU A 86 -6.19 14.94 0.18
CA LEU A 86 -5.37 13.78 -0.08
C LEU A 86 -4.84 13.18 1.22
N PHE A 87 -4.27 13.97 2.12
CA PHE A 87 -3.69 13.48 3.38
C PHE A 87 -4.76 13.01 4.37
N TYR A 88 -5.88 13.71 4.49
CA TYR A 88 -6.98 13.30 5.37
C TYR A 88 -7.53 11.93 5.00
N PHE A 89 -7.84 11.72 3.72
CA PHE A 89 -8.47 10.49 3.25
C PHE A 89 -7.49 9.37 2.88
N SER A 90 -6.18 9.62 2.86
CA SER A 90 -5.18 8.54 2.72
C SER A 90 -4.59 8.11 4.05
N ALA A 91 -4.18 9.05 4.92
CA ALA A 91 -3.46 8.75 6.16
C ALA A 91 -3.98 9.49 7.40
N GLY A 92 -5.03 10.29 7.28
CA GLY A 92 -5.60 11.06 8.39
C GLY A 92 -6.41 10.22 9.36
N VAL A 93 -6.61 10.75 10.58
CA VAL A 93 -7.50 10.16 11.59
C VAL A 93 -8.96 10.47 11.22
N LEU A 94 -9.76 9.43 10.98
CA LEU A 94 -11.18 9.58 10.65
C LEU A 94 -12.09 9.39 11.87
N ARG A 95 -11.68 8.55 12.83
CA ARG A 95 -12.46 8.26 14.04
C ARG A 95 -11.55 8.08 15.24
N ARG A 96 -11.93 8.68 16.37
CA ARG A 96 -11.31 8.47 17.67
C ARG A 96 -12.25 7.66 18.55
N THR A 97 -11.72 6.72 19.33
CA THR A 97 -12.51 5.97 20.31
C THR A 97 -11.72 5.78 21.59
N THR A 98 -12.33 6.13 22.72
CA THR A 98 -11.72 6.02 24.04
C THR A 98 -12.13 4.70 24.69
N TYR A 99 -11.16 4.01 25.28
CA TYR A 99 -11.33 2.77 26.05
C TYR A 99 -10.62 2.92 27.42
N PRO A 100 -10.89 2.06 28.41
CA PRO A 100 -10.23 2.14 29.72
C PRO A 100 -8.69 2.14 29.68
N GLY A 101 -8.08 1.58 28.64
CA GLY A 101 -6.62 1.54 28.43
C GLY A 101 -6.04 2.63 27.51
N GLY A 102 -6.84 3.63 27.08
CA GLY A 102 -6.36 4.74 26.25
C GLY A 102 -7.24 5.10 25.06
N GLU A 103 -6.70 5.91 24.14
CA GLU A 103 -7.37 6.33 22.92
C GLU A 103 -6.92 5.52 21.71
N MET A 104 -7.86 5.12 20.86
CA MET A 104 -7.62 4.51 19.57
C MET A 104 -7.95 5.48 18.45
N PHE A 105 -6.98 5.72 17.58
CA PHE A 105 -7.11 6.61 16.42
C PHE A 105 -7.27 5.78 15.15
N TYR A 106 -8.48 5.62 14.64
CA TYR A 106 -8.73 4.91 13.40
C TYR A 106 -8.45 5.81 12.19
N ARG A 107 -7.43 5.45 11.41
CA ARG A 107 -7.04 6.21 10.20
C ARG A 107 -7.78 5.77 8.95
N ALA A 108 -7.65 6.57 7.89
CA ALA A 108 -8.37 6.37 6.64
C ALA A 108 -8.02 5.07 5.92
N ALA A 109 -6.74 4.72 5.84
CA ALA A 109 -6.28 3.43 5.33
C ALA A 109 -6.32 2.33 6.40
N ALA A 110 -6.51 1.09 5.96
CA ALA A 110 -6.30 -0.08 6.81
C ALA A 110 -4.82 -0.21 7.18
N CYS A 111 -4.51 -0.68 8.39
CA CYS A 111 -3.15 -0.81 8.90
C CYS A 111 -3.03 -2.03 9.79
N THR A 112 -1.96 -2.80 9.62
CA THR A 112 -1.66 -3.98 10.44
C THR A 112 -1.64 -3.64 11.92
N GLY A 113 -2.51 -4.28 12.69
CA GLY A 113 -2.67 -4.04 14.13
C GLY A 113 -3.09 -2.62 14.50
N ALA A 114 -3.42 -1.77 13.52
CA ALA A 114 -3.68 -0.34 13.68
C ALA A 114 -2.58 0.39 14.49
N LEU A 115 -1.32 0.11 14.16
CA LEU A 115 -0.12 0.65 14.80
C LEU A 115 0.45 1.90 14.12
N TYR A 116 0.02 2.18 12.88
CA TYR A 116 0.30 3.39 12.11
C TYR A 116 1.76 3.82 12.08
N HIS A 117 2.59 2.98 11.49
CA HIS A 117 4.03 3.20 11.37
C HIS A 117 4.46 3.96 10.12
N ILE A 118 3.53 4.27 9.21
CA ILE A 118 3.79 5.05 8.00
C ILE A 118 3.56 6.54 8.27
N ASP A 119 4.56 7.36 7.97
CA ASP A 119 4.45 8.82 7.96
C ASP A 119 4.55 9.37 6.53
N LEU A 120 3.85 10.48 6.28
CA LEU A 120 3.90 11.19 5.01
C LEU A 120 4.70 12.49 5.16
N TYR A 121 5.55 12.73 4.19
CA TYR A 121 6.31 13.96 4.00
C TYR A 121 5.99 14.55 2.63
N LEU A 122 6.11 15.87 2.49
CA LEU A 122 5.80 16.61 1.27
C LEU A 122 7.01 17.47 0.90
N ALA A 123 7.59 17.25 -0.27
CA ALA A 123 8.50 18.21 -0.91
C ALA A 123 7.73 18.91 -2.03
N CYS A 124 7.52 20.23 -1.92
CA CYS A 124 6.77 20.98 -2.93
C CYS A 124 7.49 22.26 -3.34
N GLY A 125 7.24 22.65 -4.59
CA GLY A 125 7.53 24.01 -5.08
C GLY A 125 6.49 25.01 -4.55
N PRO A 126 6.45 26.23 -5.10
CA PRO A 126 5.44 27.21 -4.71
C PRO A 126 4.04 26.74 -5.12
N LEU A 127 3.16 26.56 -4.14
CA LEU A 127 1.74 26.32 -4.34
C LEU A 127 0.96 27.62 -4.03
N PRO A 128 -0.31 27.76 -4.45
CA PRO A 128 -1.07 29.01 -4.31
C PRO A 128 -1.10 29.58 -2.88
N ASP A 129 -1.13 28.72 -1.86
CA ASP A 129 -1.27 29.10 -0.45
C ASP A 129 -0.33 28.33 0.49
N LEU A 130 0.74 27.74 -0.06
CA LEU A 130 1.80 27.07 0.70
C LEU A 130 3.16 27.40 0.08
N ASP A 131 4.05 27.93 0.92
CA ASP A 131 5.44 28.19 0.55
C ASP A 131 6.14 26.91 0.07
N PRO A 132 7.16 27.01 -0.80
CA PRO A 132 7.99 25.87 -1.12
C PRO A 132 8.75 25.38 0.12
N GLY A 133 8.83 24.05 0.26
CA GLY A 133 9.48 23.44 1.40
C GLY A 133 9.42 21.92 1.43
N VAL A 134 10.05 21.37 2.47
CA VAL A 134 9.88 19.98 2.91
C VAL A 134 9.06 19.99 4.20
N TYR A 135 7.96 19.23 4.22
CA TYR A 135 7.01 19.20 5.33
C TYR A 135 6.78 17.78 5.83
N HIS A 136 6.52 17.63 7.12
CA HIS A 136 5.94 16.42 7.72
C HIS A 136 4.43 16.63 7.94
N PHE A 137 3.61 15.63 7.58
CA PHE A 137 2.19 15.63 7.90
C PHE A 137 1.94 15.04 9.29
N GLY A 138 1.40 15.86 10.19
CA GLY A 138 0.96 15.46 11.53
C GLY A 138 -0.52 15.05 11.54
N PRO A 139 -0.86 13.75 11.52
CA PRO A 139 -2.26 13.30 11.52
C PRO A 139 -2.95 13.48 12.88
N HIS A 140 -2.19 13.67 13.97
CA HIS A 140 -2.72 13.81 15.33
C HIS A 140 -3.46 15.14 15.55
N ASP A 141 -3.03 16.20 14.86
CA ASP A 141 -3.61 17.54 14.95
C ASP A 141 -4.04 18.09 13.57
N PHE A 142 -3.75 17.37 12.49
CA PHE A 142 -4.10 17.69 11.10
C PHE A 142 -3.41 18.97 10.59
N ALA A 143 -2.08 18.98 10.70
CA ALA A 143 -1.25 20.10 10.27
C ALA A 143 0.09 19.66 9.64
N LEU A 144 0.69 20.53 8.83
CA LEU A 144 2.03 20.35 8.26
C LEU A 144 3.08 21.02 9.16
N ARG A 145 4.25 20.38 9.34
CA ARG A 145 5.43 21.00 9.95
C ARG A 145 6.50 21.21 8.91
N ARG A 146 6.98 22.44 8.72
CA ARG A 146 8.06 22.72 7.76
C ARG A 146 9.40 22.29 8.35
N LEU A 147 10.01 21.27 7.76
CA LEU A 147 11.36 20.79 8.10
C LEU A 147 12.42 21.62 7.39
N ARG A 148 12.17 22.00 6.13
CA ARG A 148 13.07 22.82 5.31
C ARG A 148 12.27 23.86 4.54
N ALA A 149 12.78 25.08 4.47
CA ALA A 149 12.26 26.11 3.57
C ALA A 149 12.97 26.04 2.21
N GLY A 150 12.29 26.51 1.15
CA GLY A 150 12.80 26.53 -0.22
C GLY A 150 12.34 25.33 -1.04
N ASP A 151 12.49 25.41 -2.37
CA ASP A 151 12.08 24.32 -3.25
C ASP A 151 13.16 23.23 -3.27
N HIS A 152 12.89 22.11 -2.60
CA HIS A 152 13.78 20.94 -2.53
C HIS A 152 13.39 19.85 -3.53
N ARG A 153 12.49 20.12 -4.50
CA ARG A 153 12.08 19.10 -5.47
C ARG A 153 13.25 18.56 -6.28
N GLU A 154 14.23 19.40 -6.63
CA GLU A 154 15.39 18.93 -7.41
C GLU A 154 16.21 17.87 -6.67
N ALA A 155 16.27 17.89 -5.33
CA ALA A 155 16.93 16.83 -4.56
C ALA A 155 16.20 15.49 -4.72
N VAL A 156 14.86 15.51 -4.74
CA VAL A 156 14.05 14.30 -4.95
C VAL A 156 14.14 13.85 -6.40
N ILE A 157 14.04 14.77 -7.36
CA ILE A 157 14.14 14.49 -8.81
C ILE A 157 15.49 13.86 -9.15
N GLY A 158 16.58 14.40 -8.62
CA GLY A 158 17.93 13.84 -8.77
C GLY A 158 18.02 12.43 -8.21
N ALA A 159 17.56 12.23 -6.97
CA ALA A 159 17.58 10.94 -6.31
C ALA A 159 16.74 9.88 -7.03
N THR A 160 15.65 10.27 -7.72
CA THR A 160 14.81 9.35 -8.51
C THR A 160 15.36 9.11 -9.92
N GLY A 161 16.67 9.29 -10.17
CA GLY A 161 17.23 9.11 -11.51
C GLY A 161 16.59 10.03 -12.58
N ARG A 162 16.04 11.17 -12.14
CA ARG A 162 15.24 12.12 -12.95
C ARG A 162 13.99 11.50 -13.59
N GLU A 163 13.29 10.60 -12.88
CA GLU A 163 11.99 10.07 -13.29
C GLU A 163 11.06 11.18 -13.82
N PRO A 164 10.47 11.03 -15.04
CA PRO A 164 9.77 12.13 -15.70
C PRO A 164 8.55 12.70 -14.95
N ALA A 165 7.76 11.87 -14.27
CA ALA A 165 6.63 12.37 -13.51
C ALA A 165 7.10 13.13 -12.26
N ALA A 166 8.16 12.66 -11.60
CA ALA A 166 8.77 13.38 -10.49
C ALA A 166 9.27 14.76 -10.93
N ALA A 167 9.93 14.85 -12.09
CA ALA A 167 10.40 16.11 -12.66
C ALA A 167 9.27 17.10 -13.02
N ALA A 168 8.14 16.58 -13.49
CA ALA A 168 6.98 17.39 -13.90
C ALA A 168 6.08 17.81 -12.73
N ALA A 169 6.19 17.16 -11.57
CA ALA A 169 5.26 17.33 -10.47
C ALA A 169 5.52 18.63 -9.66
N PRO A 170 4.46 19.39 -9.32
CA PRO A 170 4.55 20.52 -8.38
C PRO A 170 4.79 20.05 -6.93
N ALA A 171 4.46 18.80 -6.61
CA ALA A 171 4.67 18.23 -5.29
C ALA A 171 5.02 16.74 -5.34
N LEU A 172 5.86 16.32 -4.39
CA LEU A 172 6.35 14.96 -4.22
C LEU A 172 6.03 14.53 -2.80
N VAL A 173 5.22 13.48 -2.64
CA VAL A 173 4.90 12.90 -1.33
C VAL A 173 5.83 11.75 -1.07
N LEU A 174 6.66 11.84 -0.04
CA LEU A 174 7.52 10.74 0.41
C LEU A 174 6.80 10.02 1.56
N PHE A 175 6.80 8.69 1.53
CA PHE A 175 6.28 7.89 2.64
C PHE A 175 7.41 7.09 3.27
N THR A 176 7.47 7.12 4.60
CA THR A 176 8.51 6.46 5.39
C THR A 176 7.88 5.41 6.31
N SER A 177 8.70 4.55 6.91
CA SER A 177 8.25 3.71 8.00
C SER A 177 9.18 3.79 9.20
N THR A 178 8.64 4.16 10.36
CA THR A 178 9.34 4.02 11.64
C THR A 178 9.13 2.61 12.17
N PHE A 179 10.13 1.74 12.01
CA PHE A 179 9.98 0.30 12.18
C PHE A 179 9.40 -0.11 13.52
N TRP A 180 9.87 0.53 14.60
CA TRP A 180 9.50 0.17 15.97
C TRP A 180 7.98 0.22 16.22
N ARG A 181 7.26 1.16 15.59
CA ARG A 181 5.79 1.26 15.71
C ARG A 181 5.10 -0.06 15.35
N ASN A 182 5.58 -0.78 14.34
CA ASN A 182 5.02 -2.06 13.92
C ASN A 182 5.72 -3.26 14.54
N SER A 183 7.06 -3.24 14.61
CA SER A 183 7.87 -4.36 15.07
C SER A 183 7.72 -4.64 16.57
N TRP A 184 7.20 -3.69 17.35
CA TRP A 184 6.72 -3.94 18.71
C TRP A 184 5.78 -5.16 18.79
N LYS A 185 4.85 -5.27 17.83
CA LYS A 185 3.90 -6.38 17.75
C LYS A 185 4.35 -7.49 16.80
N TYR A 186 4.92 -7.13 15.65
CA TYR A 186 5.15 -8.06 14.54
C TYR A 186 6.62 -8.43 14.32
N GLN A 187 7.50 -8.00 15.22
CA GLN A 187 8.91 -8.37 15.23
C GLN A 187 9.56 -8.16 13.85
N ALA A 188 10.39 -9.10 13.40
CA ALA A 188 11.07 -9.05 12.10
C ALA A 188 10.12 -9.06 10.89
N ARG A 189 8.88 -9.55 11.00
CA ARG A 189 7.91 -9.58 9.88
C ARG A 189 7.40 -8.18 9.50
N ALA A 190 7.62 -7.18 10.37
CA ALA A 190 7.22 -5.79 10.15
C ALA A 190 7.75 -5.15 8.86
N TYR A 191 8.85 -5.63 8.27
CA TYR A 191 9.32 -5.09 6.99
C TYR A 191 8.39 -5.45 5.82
N ARG A 192 7.65 -6.56 5.88
CA ARG A 192 6.54 -6.80 4.93
C ARG A 192 5.44 -5.75 5.10
N HIS A 193 5.13 -5.45 6.37
CA HIS A 193 4.07 -4.51 6.72
C HIS A 193 4.38 -3.07 6.31
N CYS A 194 5.66 -2.71 6.18
CA CYS A 194 6.11 -1.45 5.55
C CYS A 194 5.41 -1.21 4.21
N PHE A 195 5.35 -2.24 3.35
CA PHE A 195 4.75 -2.13 2.03
C PHE A 195 3.25 -2.42 2.05
N TRP A 196 2.77 -3.28 2.97
CA TRP A 196 1.34 -3.53 3.14
C TRP A 196 0.57 -2.27 3.53
N ASP A 197 1.02 -1.63 4.61
CA ASP A 197 0.35 -0.46 5.16
C ASP A 197 0.60 0.79 4.30
N SER A 198 1.73 0.85 3.58
CA SER A 198 1.92 1.88 2.54
C SER A 198 0.98 1.64 1.36
N GLY A 199 0.80 0.40 0.92
CA GLY A 199 -0.04 0.06 -0.23
C GLY A 199 -1.51 0.43 -0.02
N THR A 200 -2.05 0.23 1.18
CA THR A 200 -3.42 0.64 1.51
C THR A 200 -3.58 2.17 1.54
N ILE A 201 -2.57 2.91 2.01
CA ILE A 201 -2.53 4.38 1.95
C ILE A 201 -2.49 4.85 0.48
N LEU A 202 -1.65 4.22 -0.34
CA LEU A 202 -1.49 4.55 -1.75
C LEU A 202 -2.76 4.22 -2.55
N ALA A 203 -3.47 3.14 -2.24
CA ALA A 203 -4.76 2.84 -2.88
C ALA A 203 -5.77 3.99 -2.68
N ASN A 204 -5.86 4.53 -1.46
CA ASN A 204 -6.68 5.70 -1.19
C ASN A 204 -6.19 6.94 -1.95
N LEU A 205 -4.89 7.25 -1.84
CA LEU A 205 -4.29 8.45 -2.44
C LEU A 205 -4.47 8.47 -3.97
N LEU A 206 -4.19 7.36 -4.65
CA LEU A 206 -4.32 7.22 -6.09
C LEU A 206 -5.78 7.37 -6.54
N ALA A 207 -6.73 6.73 -5.85
CA ALA A 207 -8.14 6.87 -6.16
C ALA A 207 -8.64 8.31 -5.91
N LEU A 208 -8.19 8.97 -4.84
CA LEU A 208 -8.52 10.37 -4.56
C LEU A 208 -7.98 11.32 -5.63
N ALA A 209 -6.77 11.09 -6.13
CA ALA A 209 -6.15 11.88 -7.18
C ALA A 209 -6.90 11.67 -8.51
N ALA A 210 -7.16 10.42 -8.89
CA ALA A 210 -7.94 10.07 -10.08
C ALA A 210 -9.37 10.65 -10.06
N ALA A 211 -9.99 10.72 -8.87
CA ALA A 211 -11.34 11.26 -8.70
C ALA A 211 -11.48 12.75 -9.07
N VAL A 212 -10.37 13.49 -9.13
CA VAL A 212 -10.33 14.90 -9.51
C VAL A 212 -9.42 15.16 -10.71
N ASP A 213 -9.09 14.12 -11.49
CA ASP A 213 -8.19 14.20 -12.65
C ASP A 213 -6.80 14.80 -12.32
N LEU A 214 -6.29 14.52 -11.11
CA LEU A 214 -4.92 14.87 -10.70
C LEU A 214 -3.98 13.70 -11.02
N PRO A 215 -2.96 13.87 -11.87
CA PRO A 215 -1.93 12.87 -12.10
C PRO A 215 -1.25 12.46 -10.80
N ALA A 216 -1.10 11.15 -10.58
CA ALA A 216 -0.36 10.60 -9.45
C ALA A 216 0.43 9.37 -9.92
N ARG A 217 1.72 9.32 -9.60
CA ARG A 217 2.60 8.20 -9.98
C ARG A 217 3.49 7.78 -8.82
N VAL A 218 3.51 6.50 -8.50
CA VAL A 218 4.37 5.90 -7.47
C VAL A 218 5.77 5.67 -8.04
N VAL A 219 6.80 6.14 -7.34
CA VAL A 219 8.19 6.01 -7.74
C VAL A 219 8.94 5.25 -6.63
N LEU A 220 9.49 4.09 -7.00
CA LEU A 220 10.28 3.23 -6.12
C LEU A 220 11.76 3.22 -6.49
N GLY A 221 12.15 3.59 -7.71
CA GLY A 221 13.54 3.79 -8.10
C GLY A 221 14.07 5.11 -7.56
N PHE A 222 14.79 5.07 -6.44
CA PHE A 222 15.41 6.25 -5.86
C PHE A 222 16.63 5.89 -5.01
N VAL A 223 17.56 6.84 -4.88
CA VAL A 223 18.71 6.75 -3.99
C VAL A 223 18.27 6.95 -2.54
N ASP A 224 18.23 5.87 -1.76
CA ASP A 224 17.65 5.86 -0.41
C ASP A 224 18.36 6.86 0.52
N ASP A 225 19.69 6.88 0.50
CA ASP A 225 20.48 7.75 1.38
C ASP A 225 20.28 9.24 1.10
N GLU A 226 20.02 9.62 -0.15
CA GLU A 226 19.73 11.02 -0.51
C GLU A 226 18.38 11.46 0.04
N LEU A 227 17.32 10.64 -0.11
CA LEU A 227 16.00 10.96 0.42
C LEU A 227 15.96 10.91 1.95
N ASN A 228 16.63 9.93 2.56
CA ASN A 228 16.74 9.82 4.02
C ASN A 228 17.46 11.06 4.61
N ARG A 229 18.51 11.55 3.94
CA ARG A 229 19.21 12.79 4.34
C ARG A 229 18.38 14.05 4.13
N LEU A 230 17.61 14.12 3.03
CA LEU A 230 16.67 15.21 2.79
C LEU A 230 15.67 15.33 3.94
N LEU A 231 15.16 14.21 4.44
CA LEU A 231 14.20 14.16 5.55
C LEU A 231 14.86 14.18 6.95
N ASP A 232 16.20 14.14 7.00
CA ASP A 232 17.01 14.02 8.23
C ASP A 232 16.60 12.84 9.13
N LEU A 233 16.43 11.66 8.52
CA LEU A 233 15.99 10.45 9.22
C LEU A 233 17.16 9.74 9.92
N ASP A 234 16.91 9.24 11.12
CA ASP A 234 17.73 8.18 11.71
C ASP A 234 17.42 6.85 11.02
N THR A 235 18.28 6.44 10.10
CA THR A 235 18.10 5.24 9.26
C THR A 235 18.17 3.93 10.02
N ALA A 236 18.57 3.94 11.30
CA ALA A 236 18.41 2.78 12.17
C ALA A 236 16.94 2.58 12.61
N ARG A 237 16.12 3.63 12.57
CA ARG A 237 14.74 3.64 13.08
C ARG A 237 13.68 3.87 12.01
N GLU A 238 13.96 4.75 11.06
CA GLU A 238 13.01 5.22 10.05
C GLU A 238 13.70 5.38 8.70
N VAL A 239 13.04 4.90 7.64
CA VAL A 239 13.56 4.97 6.28
C VAL A 239 12.47 5.33 5.29
N THR A 240 12.86 5.97 4.19
CA THR A 240 11.99 6.23 3.04
C THR A 240 11.67 4.93 2.33
N LEU A 241 10.40 4.73 1.99
CA LEU A 241 9.90 3.54 1.28
C LEU A 241 9.56 3.83 -0.18
N GLY A 242 9.16 5.05 -0.50
CA GLY A 242 8.78 5.47 -1.85
C GLY A 242 8.36 6.92 -1.95
N VAL A 243 8.13 7.35 -3.18
CA VAL A 243 7.68 8.70 -3.54
C VAL A 243 6.40 8.60 -4.36
N VAL A 244 5.53 9.60 -4.25
CA VAL A 244 4.40 9.82 -5.16
C VAL A 244 4.55 11.19 -5.80
N ALA A 245 4.72 11.21 -7.12
CA ALA A 245 4.68 12.43 -7.91
C ALA A 245 3.22 12.86 -8.10
N LEU A 246 2.87 14.06 -7.64
CA LEU A 246 1.52 14.62 -7.67
C LEU A 246 1.43 15.80 -8.63
N GLY A 247 0.55 15.70 -9.62
CA GLY A 247 0.32 16.70 -10.64
C GLY A 247 1.37 16.69 -11.75
N ARG A 248 1.24 17.66 -12.67
CA ARG A 248 2.17 17.87 -13.78
C ARG A 248 2.23 19.34 -14.15
N GLY A 249 3.17 19.71 -15.02
CA GLY A 249 3.29 21.07 -15.56
C GLY A 249 3.92 22.07 -14.59
N ALA A 250 4.62 21.59 -13.56
CA ALA A 250 5.43 22.46 -12.74
C ALA A 250 6.59 23.05 -13.55
N PRO A 251 7.02 24.29 -13.27
CA PRO A 251 8.27 24.79 -13.81
C PRO A 251 9.43 23.91 -13.34
N PRO A 252 10.55 23.89 -14.10
CA PRO A 252 11.77 23.21 -13.68
C PRO A 252 12.14 23.57 -12.24
N ALA A 253 12.45 22.55 -11.43
CA ALA A 253 12.87 22.79 -10.06
C ALA A 253 14.21 23.56 -10.07
N PRO A 254 14.38 24.57 -9.20
CA PRO A 254 15.67 25.23 -9.05
C PRO A 254 16.68 24.26 -8.44
N PRO A 255 18.00 24.52 -8.55
CA PRO A 255 19.01 23.76 -7.84
C PRO A 255 18.68 23.65 -6.35
N ALA A 256 18.63 22.44 -5.82
CA ALA A 256 18.30 22.22 -4.43
C ALA A 256 19.45 22.69 -3.51
N PRO A 257 19.15 23.36 -2.39
CA PRO A 257 20.14 23.61 -1.34
C PRO A 257 20.71 22.29 -0.80
N ALA A 258 21.92 22.35 -0.23
CA ALA A 258 22.50 21.18 0.43
C ALA A 258 21.61 20.70 1.58
N ALA A 259 21.30 19.41 1.61
CA ALA A 259 20.54 18.77 2.68
C ALA A 259 21.41 18.53 3.93
N ALA A 260 21.83 19.62 4.59
CA ALA A 260 22.54 19.53 5.86
C ALA A 260 21.66 18.90 6.95
N PRO A 261 22.22 18.19 7.95
CA PRO A 261 21.46 17.66 9.07
C PRO A 261 20.63 18.74 9.76
N LEU A 262 19.39 18.43 10.11
CA LEU A 262 18.46 19.37 10.76
C LEU A 262 18.51 19.24 12.29
N GLY A 263 18.76 18.04 12.82
CA GLY A 263 18.84 17.78 14.26
C GLY A 263 17.52 18.05 15.00
N LEU A 264 16.38 17.93 14.30
CA LEU A 264 15.06 18.25 14.86
C LEU A 264 14.65 17.20 15.88
N ALA A 265 14.28 17.65 17.08
CA ALA A 265 13.80 16.78 18.13
C ALA A 265 12.43 16.19 17.75
N THR A 266 12.21 14.93 18.14
CA THR A 266 10.91 14.29 18.11
C THR A 266 10.59 13.68 19.46
N LEU A 267 9.31 13.66 19.85
CA LEU A 267 8.92 12.96 21.08
C LEU A 267 9.30 11.46 21.00
N PRO A 268 9.87 10.88 22.07
CA PRO A 268 10.18 9.45 22.10
C PRO A 268 8.95 8.58 21.84
N LEU A 269 9.12 7.53 21.04
CA LEU A 269 8.06 6.58 20.71
C LEU A 269 7.64 5.77 21.95
N SER A 270 8.60 5.33 22.75
CA SER A 270 8.41 4.53 23.96
C SER A 270 9.60 4.71 24.92
N ALA A 271 9.52 4.13 26.12
CA ALA A 271 10.61 4.18 27.09
C ALA A 271 11.90 3.48 26.62
N ARG A 272 11.76 2.41 25.83
CA ARG A 272 12.82 1.69 25.13
C ARG A 272 12.30 1.09 23.83
N GLU A 273 13.21 0.77 22.91
CA GLU A 273 12.92 0.15 21.62
C GLU A 273 13.66 -1.19 21.52
N VAL A 274 13.09 -2.17 20.82
CA VAL A 274 13.77 -3.44 20.51
C VAL A 274 14.11 -3.46 19.03
N ASP A 275 15.41 -3.61 18.72
CA ASP A 275 15.88 -3.72 17.34
C ASP A 275 15.65 -5.13 16.79
N TYR A 276 15.28 -5.20 15.52
CA TYR A 276 15.17 -6.45 14.75
C TYR A 276 16.07 -6.32 13.51
N PRO A 277 17.35 -6.72 13.59
CA PRO A 277 18.34 -6.47 12.55
C PRO A 277 17.93 -6.93 11.16
N ALA A 278 17.15 -8.01 11.06
CA ALA A 278 16.63 -8.54 9.79
C ALA A 278 15.84 -7.49 8.96
N ILE A 279 15.18 -6.52 9.62
CA ILE A 279 14.49 -5.41 8.95
C ILE A 279 15.51 -4.49 8.26
N ARG A 280 16.54 -4.07 9.00
CA ARG A 280 17.59 -3.17 8.49
C ARG A 280 18.45 -3.85 7.44
N GLU A 281 18.78 -5.13 7.63
CA GLU A 281 19.50 -5.95 6.65
C GLU A 281 18.73 -6.04 5.32
N ALA A 282 17.43 -6.33 5.37
CA ALA A 282 16.60 -6.41 4.17
C ALA A 282 16.45 -5.05 3.48
N HIS A 283 16.32 -3.97 4.26
CA HIS A 283 16.28 -2.61 3.71
C HIS A 283 17.61 -2.24 3.05
N ALA A 284 18.74 -2.34 3.76
CA ALA A 284 20.06 -2.00 3.24
C ALA A 284 20.41 -2.77 1.97
N ALA A 285 20.09 -4.07 1.90
CA ALA A 285 20.36 -4.90 0.73
C ALA A 285 19.51 -4.52 -0.51
N SER A 286 18.45 -3.73 -0.34
CA SER A 286 17.55 -3.27 -1.40
C SER A 286 17.66 -1.77 -1.71
N CYS A 287 18.62 -1.06 -1.10
CA CYS A 287 18.89 0.33 -1.39
C CYS A 287 19.57 0.49 -2.76
N LEU A 288 19.33 1.63 -3.41
CA LEU A 288 20.08 2.07 -4.59
C LEU A 288 21.04 3.19 -4.14
N ALA A 289 22.27 3.16 -4.66
CA ALA A 289 23.35 4.04 -4.21
C ALA A 289 23.56 5.26 -5.09
N THR A 290 23.13 5.21 -6.36
CA THR A 290 23.36 6.29 -7.33
C THR A 290 22.13 6.60 -8.18
N ALA A 291 22.06 7.82 -8.70
CA ALA A 291 21.00 8.24 -9.62
C ALA A 291 20.98 7.40 -10.91
N GLU A 292 22.14 6.88 -11.35
CA GLU A 292 22.24 5.97 -12.49
C GLU A 292 21.61 4.61 -12.18
N GLU A 293 21.88 4.04 -11.00
CA GLU A 293 21.21 2.82 -10.52
C GLU A 293 19.70 3.02 -10.43
N ALA A 294 19.24 4.17 -9.90
CA ALA A 294 17.83 4.53 -9.88
C ALA A 294 17.21 4.60 -11.29
N ALA A 295 17.90 5.26 -12.23
CA ALA A 295 17.44 5.39 -13.61
C ALA A 295 17.29 4.03 -14.32
N VAL A 296 18.26 3.12 -14.13
CA VAL A 296 18.23 1.74 -14.68
C VAL A 296 17.18 0.87 -13.98
N TRP A 297 16.88 1.14 -12.71
CA TRP A 297 15.91 0.37 -11.95
C TRP A 297 14.49 0.50 -12.52
N HIS A 298 14.10 1.69 -12.99
CA HIS A 298 12.78 1.93 -13.55
C HIS A 298 12.43 1.01 -14.73
N GLY A 299 11.14 0.80 -14.94
CA GLY A 299 10.57 -0.02 -16.00
C GLY A 299 9.70 -1.15 -15.46
N ALA A 300 9.34 -2.11 -16.31
CA ALA A 300 8.49 -3.23 -15.91
C ALA A 300 9.23 -4.57 -16.01
N ALA A 301 8.76 -5.57 -15.27
CA ALA A 301 9.13 -6.96 -15.49
C ALA A 301 8.24 -7.55 -16.60
N PRO A 302 8.83 -8.20 -17.63
CA PRO A 302 8.06 -8.92 -18.64
C PRO A 302 7.16 -9.98 -17.98
N ARG A 303 5.90 -10.08 -18.41
CA ARG A 303 4.96 -11.09 -17.92
C ARG A 303 4.98 -12.30 -18.86
N PRO A 304 5.06 -13.54 -18.34
CA PRO A 304 4.85 -14.73 -19.16
C PRO A 304 3.42 -14.75 -19.72
N ALA A 305 3.26 -15.27 -20.94
CA ALA A 305 1.93 -15.50 -21.50
C ALA A 305 1.14 -16.46 -20.58
N PRO A 306 -0.17 -16.23 -20.39
CA PRO A 306 -0.99 -17.13 -19.59
C PRO A 306 -1.00 -18.53 -20.23
N ALA A 307 -1.03 -19.56 -19.38
CA ALA A 307 -1.22 -20.91 -19.86
C ALA A 307 -2.55 -21.03 -20.63
N PRO A 308 -2.64 -21.93 -21.62
CA PRO A 308 -3.91 -22.28 -22.23
C PRO A 308 -4.88 -22.79 -21.15
N ALA A 309 -6.10 -22.27 -21.13
CA ALA A 309 -7.16 -22.73 -20.25
C ALA A 309 -8.35 -23.20 -21.08
N GLU A 310 -8.77 -24.46 -20.87
CA GLU A 310 -9.89 -25.06 -21.60
C GLU A 310 -11.26 -24.55 -21.12
N SER A 311 -11.33 -24.04 -19.89
CA SER A 311 -12.53 -23.42 -19.31
C SER A 311 -12.17 -22.11 -18.62
N ALA A 312 -12.92 -21.05 -18.90
CA ALA A 312 -12.78 -19.74 -18.27
C ALA A 312 -14.16 -19.09 -18.15
N VAL A 313 -14.41 -18.40 -17.04
CA VAL A 313 -15.66 -17.67 -16.79
C VAL A 313 -15.38 -16.18 -16.99
N SER A 314 -15.90 -15.61 -18.06
CA SER A 314 -15.75 -14.18 -18.34
C SER A 314 -16.40 -13.34 -17.25
N LEU A 315 -15.73 -12.26 -16.85
CA LEU A 315 -16.25 -11.36 -15.84
C LEU A 315 -17.53 -10.66 -16.34
N ALA A 316 -18.57 -10.62 -15.50
CA ALA A 316 -19.81 -9.93 -15.83
C ALA A 316 -19.61 -8.41 -15.85
N PRO A 317 -20.18 -7.66 -16.81
CA PRO A 317 -20.12 -6.20 -16.77
C PRO A 317 -20.84 -5.68 -15.52
N LEU A 318 -20.30 -4.61 -14.94
CA LEU A 318 -21.03 -3.79 -13.98
C LEU A 318 -21.02 -2.36 -14.53
N ASP A 319 -22.20 -1.74 -14.58
CA ASP A 319 -22.29 -0.32 -14.88
C ASP A 319 -21.61 0.46 -13.75
N ALA A 320 -20.54 1.20 -14.09
CA ALA A 320 -19.80 1.98 -13.10
C ALA A 320 -20.67 3.10 -12.50
N ASP A 321 -21.69 3.56 -13.23
CA ASP A 321 -22.66 4.56 -12.77
C ASP A 321 -23.69 3.96 -11.80
N ALA A 322 -23.79 2.62 -11.69
CA ALA A 322 -24.64 1.95 -10.70
C ALA A 322 -24.15 2.17 -9.26
N VAL A 323 -22.91 2.64 -9.08
CA VAL A 323 -22.35 3.02 -7.78
C VAL A 323 -21.85 4.46 -7.84
N PRO A 324 -22.75 5.46 -7.87
CA PRO A 324 -22.40 6.86 -8.12
C PRO A 324 -21.68 7.53 -6.94
N GLU A 325 -21.48 6.81 -5.82
CA GLU A 325 -20.89 7.38 -4.62
C GLU A 325 -19.42 7.77 -4.87
N PRO A 326 -19.00 8.95 -4.38
CA PRO A 326 -17.62 9.40 -4.51
C PRO A 326 -16.70 8.68 -3.53
N ILE A 327 -15.41 8.64 -3.87
CA ILE A 327 -14.40 7.87 -3.14
C ILE A 327 -14.26 8.30 -1.66
N GLU A 328 -14.47 9.57 -1.35
CA GLU A 328 -14.42 10.11 0.01
C GLU A 328 -15.49 9.47 0.90
N THR A 329 -16.70 9.27 0.38
CA THR A 329 -17.80 8.63 1.10
C THR A 329 -17.47 7.17 1.40
N VAL A 330 -16.87 6.47 0.44
CA VAL A 330 -16.41 5.09 0.59
C VAL A 330 -15.34 4.99 1.67
N ILE A 331 -14.32 5.86 1.63
CA ILE A 331 -13.23 5.90 2.61
C ILE A 331 -13.75 6.18 4.03
N ARG A 332 -14.73 7.09 4.19
CA ARG A 332 -15.35 7.36 5.51
C ARG A 332 -16.09 6.14 6.07
N ARG A 333 -16.72 5.34 5.20
CA ARG A 333 -17.45 4.13 5.58
C ARG A 333 -16.53 2.96 5.89
N ARG A 334 -15.39 2.89 5.20
CA ARG A 334 -14.47 1.75 5.25
C ARG A 334 -14.02 1.50 6.70
N GLY A 335 -14.25 0.28 7.16
CA GLY A 335 -13.68 -0.33 8.36
C GLY A 335 -12.92 -1.59 7.99
N SER A 336 -12.36 -2.31 8.96
CA SER A 336 -12.04 -3.73 8.75
C SER A 336 -13.20 -4.55 9.28
N MET A 337 -13.77 -5.39 8.43
CA MET A 337 -14.90 -6.24 8.80
C MET A 337 -14.47 -7.24 9.87
N ARG A 338 -15.34 -7.47 10.85
CA ARG A 338 -15.07 -8.35 12.00
C ARG A 338 -15.95 -9.60 12.04
N ASP A 339 -16.89 -9.71 11.09
CA ASP A 339 -17.88 -10.79 11.04
C ASP A 339 -18.53 -10.77 9.65
N PHE A 340 -18.50 -11.89 8.93
CA PHE A 340 -19.16 -11.99 7.62
C PHE A 340 -20.48 -12.74 7.72
N SER A 341 -21.46 -12.31 6.93
CA SER A 341 -22.69 -13.05 6.69
C SER A 341 -22.39 -14.24 5.77
N PRO A 342 -23.09 -15.38 5.91
CA PRO A 342 -22.97 -16.50 4.98
C PRO A 342 -23.58 -16.21 3.60
N GLU A 343 -24.26 -15.07 3.43
CA GLU A 343 -24.85 -14.66 2.16
C GLU A 343 -23.80 -14.59 1.02
N PRO A 344 -24.15 -15.02 -0.19
CA PRO A 344 -23.27 -14.90 -1.34
C PRO A 344 -23.11 -13.44 -1.76
N LEU A 345 -21.96 -13.10 -2.36
CA LEU A 345 -21.87 -11.87 -3.17
C LEU A 345 -22.41 -12.13 -4.58
N ARG A 346 -22.90 -11.08 -5.25
CA ARG A 346 -23.33 -11.19 -6.64
C ARG A 346 -22.12 -11.31 -7.58
N PHE A 347 -22.22 -12.08 -8.67
CA PHE A 347 -21.09 -12.27 -9.58
C PHE A 347 -20.64 -10.99 -10.30
N ASP A 348 -21.53 -10.04 -10.54
CA ASP A 348 -21.16 -8.72 -11.08
C ASP A 348 -20.41 -7.86 -10.05
N GLN A 349 -20.73 -7.95 -8.75
CA GLN A 349 -19.95 -7.33 -7.68
C GLN A 349 -18.53 -7.91 -7.63
N LEU A 350 -18.41 -9.24 -7.68
CA LEU A 350 -17.12 -9.92 -7.76
C LEU A 350 -16.33 -9.43 -8.98
N SER A 351 -16.98 -9.44 -10.14
CA SER A 351 -16.38 -9.01 -11.41
C SER A 351 -15.91 -7.56 -11.38
N ALA A 352 -16.69 -6.66 -10.77
CA ALA A 352 -16.31 -5.26 -10.60
C ALA A 352 -15.12 -5.08 -9.65
N ILE A 353 -15.06 -5.85 -8.55
CA ILE A 353 -13.91 -5.83 -7.63
C ILE A 353 -12.65 -6.30 -8.37
N VAL A 354 -12.72 -7.46 -9.04
CA VAL A 354 -11.56 -8.00 -9.77
C VAL A 354 -11.09 -7.02 -10.85
N ARG A 355 -11.99 -6.41 -11.63
CA ARG A 355 -11.59 -5.37 -12.58
C ARG A 355 -11.00 -4.14 -11.91
N ALA A 356 -11.54 -3.68 -10.79
CA ALA A 356 -11.04 -2.49 -10.11
C ALA A 356 -9.60 -2.67 -9.61
N ILE A 357 -9.23 -3.88 -9.17
CA ILE A 357 -7.90 -4.18 -8.63
C ILE A 357 -6.86 -4.47 -9.74
N THR A 358 -7.27 -5.00 -10.89
CA THR A 358 -6.32 -5.52 -11.91
C THR A 358 -6.02 -4.59 -13.07
N ARG A 359 -6.59 -3.38 -13.12
CA ARG A 359 -6.28 -2.37 -14.15
C ARG A 359 -4.87 -1.78 -14.03
N GLY A 360 -4.12 -2.15 -13.00
CA GLY A 360 -2.73 -1.78 -12.79
C GLY A 360 -2.55 -0.67 -11.75
N VAL A 361 -1.29 -0.36 -11.48
CA VAL A 361 -0.85 0.69 -10.57
C VAL A 361 -0.02 1.69 -11.38
N PRO A 362 -0.31 3.01 -11.33
CA PRO A 362 0.54 4.00 -11.96
C PRO A 362 1.86 4.11 -11.20
N GLY A 363 2.89 3.42 -11.67
CA GLY A 363 4.21 3.43 -11.05
C GLY A 363 5.36 3.20 -12.02
N ASP A 364 6.58 3.40 -11.52
CA ASP A 364 7.84 3.22 -12.25
C ASP A 364 8.35 1.78 -12.28
N PHE A 365 7.64 0.85 -11.63
CA PHE A 365 7.88 -0.60 -11.64
C PHE A 365 6.82 -1.38 -12.45
N THR A 366 5.91 -0.65 -13.10
CA THR A 366 4.77 -1.21 -13.87
C THR A 366 4.75 -0.66 -15.30
N ALA A 367 4.02 -1.36 -16.17
CA ALA A 367 3.68 -0.92 -17.53
C ALA A 367 2.27 -1.43 -17.86
N PRO A 368 1.57 -0.85 -18.86
CA PRO A 368 0.28 -1.39 -19.30
C PRO A 368 0.37 -2.90 -19.59
N GLY A 369 -0.46 -3.70 -18.92
CA GLY A 369 -0.48 -5.16 -19.03
C GLY A 369 0.60 -5.90 -18.23
N ALA A 370 1.60 -5.20 -17.66
CA ALA A 370 2.56 -5.80 -16.74
C ALA A 370 2.03 -5.79 -15.30
N ALA A 371 2.29 -6.88 -14.58
CA ALA A 371 2.02 -7.00 -13.15
C ALA A 371 3.07 -7.93 -12.53
N LEU A 372 3.47 -7.66 -11.28
CA LEU A 372 4.34 -8.53 -10.49
C LEU A 372 3.57 -9.67 -9.83
N THR A 373 2.28 -9.45 -9.58
CA THR A 373 1.41 -10.34 -8.82
C THR A 373 0.20 -10.83 -9.60
N ASP A 374 -0.32 -11.99 -9.24
CA ASP A 374 -1.54 -12.59 -9.77
C ASP A 374 -2.57 -12.80 -8.65
N PRO A 375 -3.82 -12.34 -8.83
CA PRO A 375 -4.90 -12.63 -7.90
C PRO A 375 -5.36 -14.09 -8.05
N TYR A 376 -5.22 -14.84 -6.97
CA TYR A 376 -5.83 -16.14 -6.74
C TYR A 376 -7.01 -15.96 -5.81
N LEU A 377 -8.07 -16.72 -6.06
CA LEU A 377 -9.35 -16.54 -5.40
C LEU A 377 -9.78 -17.86 -4.76
N ILE A 378 -10.24 -17.81 -3.51
CA ILE A 378 -11.13 -18.82 -2.95
C ILE A 378 -12.53 -18.23 -2.96
N VAL A 379 -13.40 -18.76 -3.82
CA VAL A 379 -14.80 -18.36 -3.91
C VAL A 379 -15.60 -19.30 -3.02
N ASN A 380 -15.96 -18.84 -1.83
CA ASN A 380 -16.77 -19.61 -0.90
C ASN A 380 -18.26 -19.53 -1.24
N ALA A 381 -18.75 -18.35 -1.64
CA ALA A 381 -20.16 -18.15 -2.02
C ALA A 381 -20.34 -16.95 -2.96
N ALA A 382 -20.62 -17.19 -4.25
CA ALA A 382 -20.97 -16.15 -5.20
C ALA A 382 -22.16 -16.59 -6.08
N GLU A 383 -23.14 -15.70 -6.28
CA GLU A 383 -24.32 -16.00 -7.10
C GLU A 383 -23.93 -16.19 -8.56
N GLY A 384 -24.21 -17.35 -9.16
CA GLY A 384 -23.90 -17.62 -10.57
C GLY A 384 -22.45 -18.00 -10.84
N LEU A 385 -21.61 -18.16 -9.80
CA LEU A 385 -20.26 -18.72 -9.90
C LEU A 385 -20.12 -19.88 -8.91
N PRO A 386 -19.79 -21.11 -9.37
CA PRO A 386 -19.59 -22.23 -8.46
C PRO A 386 -18.54 -21.95 -7.38
N SER A 387 -18.71 -22.52 -6.19
CA SER A 387 -17.66 -22.47 -5.17
C SER A 387 -16.42 -23.23 -5.66
N GLY A 388 -15.26 -22.66 -5.40
CA GLY A 388 -14.00 -23.26 -5.84
C GLY A 388 -12.82 -22.31 -5.71
N THR A 389 -11.69 -22.74 -6.26
CA THR A 389 -10.49 -21.93 -6.40
C THR A 389 -10.34 -21.46 -7.84
N TYR A 390 -9.90 -20.22 -8.01
CA TYR A 390 -9.74 -19.58 -9.31
C TYR A 390 -8.43 -18.79 -9.36
N VAL A 391 -7.94 -18.54 -10.57
CA VAL A 391 -6.94 -17.51 -10.85
C VAL A 391 -7.52 -16.53 -11.86
N PHE A 392 -7.24 -15.24 -11.67
CA PHE A 392 -7.67 -14.25 -12.65
C PHE A 392 -6.71 -14.19 -13.84
N ASP A 393 -7.26 -14.33 -15.04
CA ASP A 393 -6.59 -14.11 -16.30
C ASP A 393 -6.86 -12.69 -16.80
N ARG A 394 -5.81 -11.85 -16.70
CA ARG A 394 -5.85 -10.44 -17.13
C ARG A 394 -6.09 -10.27 -18.64
N GLU A 395 -5.56 -11.17 -19.47
CA GLU A 395 -5.67 -11.04 -20.93
C GLU A 395 -7.08 -11.39 -21.41
N ARG A 396 -7.68 -12.41 -20.78
CA ARG A 396 -9.03 -12.89 -21.13
C ARG A 396 -10.16 -12.18 -20.38
N ASP A 397 -9.83 -11.31 -19.42
CA ASP A 397 -10.77 -10.69 -18.48
C ASP A 397 -11.71 -11.75 -17.86
N ALA A 398 -11.13 -12.85 -17.39
CA ALA A 398 -11.85 -14.05 -17.00
C ALA A 398 -11.24 -14.76 -15.79
N LEU A 399 -12.05 -15.53 -15.08
CA LEU A 399 -11.61 -16.42 -14.02
C LEU A 399 -11.37 -17.81 -14.59
N VAL A 400 -10.16 -18.35 -14.38
CA VAL A 400 -9.83 -19.73 -14.73
C VAL A 400 -10.03 -20.61 -13.49
N PRO A 401 -10.97 -21.57 -13.51
CA PRO A 401 -11.17 -22.50 -12.41
C PRO A 401 -9.95 -23.40 -12.24
N LEU A 402 -9.52 -23.58 -10.99
CA LEU A 402 -8.41 -24.47 -10.63
C LEU A 402 -8.94 -25.74 -9.97
N ARG A 403 -9.86 -25.60 -8.99
CA ARG A 403 -10.54 -26.73 -8.36
C ARG A 403 -11.96 -26.34 -7.96
N ALA A 404 -12.94 -27.19 -8.26
CA ALA A 404 -14.30 -27.03 -7.75
C ALA A 404 -14.40 -27.56 -6.30
N GLY A 405 -15.23 -26.93 -5.47
CA GLY A 405 -15.50 -27.39 -4.10
C GLY A 405 -15.68 -26.25 -3.10
N SER A 406 -16.13 -26.61 -1.90
CA SER A 406 -16.14 -25.69 -0.75
C SER A 406 -14.78 -25.74 -0.06
N PHE A 407 -14.16 -24.58 0.15
CA PHE A 407 -12.85 -24.46 0.77
C PHE A 407 -12.84 -23.53 1.99
N ARG A 408 -13.99 -23.34 2.63
CA ARG A 408 -14.12 -22.46 3.82
C ARG A 408 -13.17 -22.87 4.94
N ARG A 409 -13.08 -24.18 5.23
CA ARG A 409 -12.21 -24.70 6.30
C ARG A 409 -10.74 -24.43 5.97
N GLU A 410 -10.36 -24.62 4.71
CA GLU A 410 -9.03 -24.40 4.20
C GLU A 410 -8.69 -22.90 4.22
N ALA A 411 -9.57 -22.02 3.74
CA ALA A 411 -9.39 -20.57 3.83
C ALA A 411 -9.15 -20.12 5.28
N GLY A 412 -9.99 -20.56 6.22
CA GLY A 412 -9.79 -20.28 7.63
C GLY A 412 -8.46 -20.80 8.18
N PHE A 413 -8.02 -22.00 7.76
CA PHE A 413 -6.70 -22.54 8.13
C PHE A 413 -5.57 -21.70 7.56
N LEU A 414 -5.58 -21.44 6.26
CA LEU A 414 -4.55 -20.68 5.54
C LEU A 414 -4.35 -19.30 6.16
N ASP A 415 -5.42 -18.67 6.64
CA ASP A 415 -5.41 -17.30 7.17
C ASP A 415 -5.03 -17.23 8.65
N LEU A 416 -4.03 -18.02 9.05
CA LEU A 416 -3.58 -18.25 10.43
C LEU A 416 -4.64 -18.81 11.37
N GLY A 417 -5.60 -19.60 10.86
CA GLY A 417 -6.67 -20.16 11.69
C GLY A 417 -7.77 -19.17 12.07
N GLN A 418 -7.85 -18.02 11.39
CA GLN A 418 -8.87 -17.00 11.65
C GLN A 418 -10.20 -17.39 10.97
N SER A 419 -11.32 -17.28 11.69
CA SER A 419 -12.64 -17.63 11.14
C SER A 419 -13.08 -16.72 9.99
N LEU A 420 -12.52 -15.51 9.92
CA LEU A 420 -12.87 -14.51 8.90
C LEU A 420 -12.67 -15.03 7.47
N GLY A 421 -11.59 -15.76 7.18
CA GLY A 421 -11.37 -16.36 5.86
C GLY A 421 -12.39 -17.48 5.57
N ALA A 422 -12.77 -18.26 6.58
CA ALA A 422 -13.79 -19.29 6.43
C ALA A 422 -15.21 -18.71 6.22
N GLU A 423 -15.49 -17.57 6.83
CA GLU A 423 -16.80 -16.91 6.80
C GLU A 423 -16.97 -16.04 5.54
N ALA A 424 -15.89 -15.44 5.05
CA ALA A 424 -15.90 -14.60 3.87
C ALA A 424 -16.51 -15.30 2.66
N ALA A 425 -17.15 -14.51 1.80
CA ALA A 425 -17.72 -15.00 0.56
C ALA A 425 -16.63 -15.19 -0.51
N LEU A 426 -15.55 -14.41 -0.41
CA LEU A 426 -14.40 -14.40 -1.31
C LEU A 426 -13.11 -14.07 -0.57
N ASP A 427 -12.07 -14.88 -0.76
CA ASP A 427 -10.71 -14.60 -0.29
C ASP A 427 -9.78 -14.36 -1.49
N LEU A 428 -9.11 -13.21 -1.53
CA LEU A 428 -8.17 -12.81 -2.58
C LEU A 428 -6.74 -12.90 -2.07
N TYR A 429 -5.91 -13.72 -2.71
CA TYR A 429 -4.48 -13.88 -2.45
C TYR A 429 -3.67 -13.36 -3.63
N TRP A 430 -2.76 -12.42 -3.40
CA TRP A 430 -1.85 -11.93 -4.43
C TRP A 430 -0.55 -12.71 -4.37
N LEU A 431 -0.30 -13.54 -5.38
CA LEU A 431 0.91 -14.35 -5.48
C LEU A 431 1.84 -13.79 -6.54
N ALA A 432 3.12 -13.61 -6.21
CA ALA A 432 4.15 -13.15 -7.12
C ALA A 432 5.09 -14.30 -7.50
N ASP A 433 5.54 -14.32 -8.75
CA ASP A 433 6.80 -14.97 -9.09
C ASP A 433 7.93 -14.09 -8.53
N LEU A 434 8.41 -14.45 -7.34
CA LEU A 434 9.39 -13.65 -6.63
C LEU A 434 10.77 -13.72 -7.32
N ASP A 435 11.15 -14.85 -7.91
CA ASP A 435 12.40 -14.94 -8.66
C ASP A 435 12.41 -13.96 -9.82
N ARG A 436 11.34 -13.91 -10.62
CA ARG A 436 11.21 -12.94 -11.71
C ARG A 436 11.31 -11.49 -11.24
N ALA A 437 10.70 -11.17 -10.09
CA ALA A 437 10.78 -9.82 -9.54
C ALA A 437 12.20 -9.48 -9.09
N LEU A 438 12.90 -10.42 -8.44
CA LEU A 438 14.28 -10.24 -7.99
C LEU A 438 15.27 -10.20 -9.15
N ASP A 439 15.08 -11.01 -10.20
CA ASP A 439 15.91 -11.00 -11.40
C ASP A 439 15.85 -9.66 -12.12
N ARG A 440 14.66 -9.05 -12.22
CA ARG A 440 14.49 -7.75 -12.89
C ARG A 440 14.93 -6.57 -12.03
N PHE A 441 14.62 -6.57 -10.75
CA PHE A 441 14.70 -5.37 -9.90
C PHE A 441 15.67 -5.52 -8.72
N GLY A 442 16.46 -6.60 -8.70
CA GLY A 442 17.31 -6.97 -7.57
C GLY A 442 16.51 -7.20 -6.29
N ASN A 443 17.16 -7.11 -5.13
CA ASN A 443 16.50 -7.19 -3.82
C ASN A 443 15.34 -6.19 -3.66
N ARG A 444 15.38 -5.03 -4.35
CA ARG A 444 14.31 -4.03 -4.32
C ARG A 444 13.04 -4.51 -5.04
N GLY A 445 13.13 -5.51 -5.90
CA GLY A 445 11.97 -6.20 -6.49
C GLY A 445 11.02 -6.78 -5.44
N TYR A 446 11.53 -7.16 -4.27
CA TYR A 446 10.69 -7.57 -3.14
C TYR A 446 9.80 -6.44 -2.62
N ARG A 447 10.34 -5.21 -2.55
CA ARG A 447 9.56 -4.02 -2.17
C ARG A 447 8.43 -3.76 -3.17
N ALA A 448 8.76 -3.83 -4.47
CA ALA A 448 7.81 -3.61 -5.55
C ALA A 448 6.68 -4.67 -5.56
N ALA A 449 7.02 -5.95 -5.43
CA ALA A 449 6.03 -7.03 -5.40
C ALA A 449 5.09 -6.94 -4.19
N GLN A 450 5.62 -6.64 -3.00
CA GLN A 450 4.81 -6.42 -1.80
C GLN A 450 3.91 -5.19 -1.93
N LEU A 451 4.44 -4.08 -2.47
CA LEU A 451 3.69 -2.84 -2.60
C LEU A 451 2.59 -2.94 -3.65
N GLU A 452 2.87 -3.54 -4.82
CA GLU A 452 1.85 -3.76 -5.86
C GLU A 452 0.67 -4.57 -5.31
N ALA A 453 0.95 -5.73 -4.70
CA ALA A 453 -0.05 -6.59 -4.09
C ALA A 453 -0.90 -5.84 -3.04
N ALA A 454 -0.26 -5.01 -2.21
CA ALA A 454 -0.93 -4.24 -1.18
C ALA A 454 -1.75 -3.06 -1.71
N ILE A 455 -1.31 -2.42 -2.81
CA ILE A 455 -2.12 -1.41 -3.51
C ILE A 455 -3.36 -2.08 -4.09
N GLU A 456 -3.22 -3.20 -4.79
CA GLU A 456 -4.35 -3.97 -5.32
C GLU A 456 -5.30 -4.44 -4.18
N GLY A 457 -4.75 -4.87 -3.04
CA GLY A 457 -5.54 -5.20 -1.84
C GLY A 457 -6.26 -4.00 -1.21
N GLY A 458 -5.61 -2.83 -1.15
CA GLY A 458 -6.25 -1.59 -0.75
C GLY A 458 -7.39 -1.18 -1.71
N LYS A 459 -7.19 -1.38 -3.02
CA LYS A 459 -8.24 -1.20 -4.03
C LYS A 459 -9.40 -2.18 -3.80
N ALA A 460 -9.13 -3.43 -3.43
CA ALA A 460 -10.15 -4.43 -3.11
C ALA A 460 -11.02 -3.99 -1.93
N TYR A 461 -10.39 -3.46 -0.87
CA TYR A 461 -11.07 -2.85 0.27
C TYR A 461 -12.05 -1.76 -0.17
N LEU A 462 -11.55 -0.79 -0.96
CA LEU A 462 -12.36 0.34 -1.41
C LEU A 462 -13.51 -0.12 -2.32
N ALA A 463 -13.24 -1.02 -3.26
CA ALA A 463 -14.24 -1.54 -4.19
C ALA A 463 -15.35 -2.31 -3.46
N ALA A 464 -15.00 -3.14 -2.47
CA ALA A 464 -15.98 -3.85 -1.66
C ALA A 464 -16.90 -2.88 -0.89
N TYR A 465 -16.34 -1.85 -0.25
CA TYR A 465 -17.12 -0.85 0.49
C TYR A 465 -17.97 0.06 -0.42
N ALA A 466 -17.49 0.34 -1.64
CA ALA A 466 -18.29 1.01 -2.67
C ALA A 466 -19.52 0.16 -3.04
N LEU A 467 -19.35 -1.16 -3.14
CA LEU A 467 -20.41 -2.13 -3.44
C LEU A 467 -21.22 -2.58 -2.21
N ARG A 468 -21.12 -1.87 -1.08
CA ARG A 468 -21.84 -2.14 0.17
C ARG A 468 -21.54 -3.52 0.80
N LEU A 469 -20.36 -4.06 0.51
CA LEU A 469 -19.79 -5.24 1.15
C LEU A 469 -18.84 -4.82 2.29
N GLY A 470 -18.34 -5.80 3.03
CA GLY A 470 -17.24 -5.67 3.98
C GLY A 470 -15.94 -6.24 3.42
N ALA A 471 -14.81 -5.80 4.00
CA ALA A 471 -13.48 -6.26 3.66
C ALA A 471 -12.58 -6.32 4.89
N THR A 472 -11.66 -7.29 4.94
CA THR A 472 -10.62 -7.34 5.96
C THR A 472 -9.30 -7.92 5.40
N GLY A 473 -8.19 -7.25 5.70
CA GLY A 473 -6.85 -7.75 5.42
C GLY A 473 -6.44 -8.73 6.52
N LEU A 474 -5.89 -9.87 6.10
CA LEU A 474 -5.46 -10.94 6.99
C LEU A 474 -3.99 -11.26 6.74
N THR A 475 -3.44 -12.12 7.58
CA THR A 475 -2.13 -12.74 7.40
C THR A 475 -2.34 -14.23 7.20
N PHE A 476 -1.31 -14.93 6.71
CA PHE A 476 -1.45 -16.25 6.13
C PHE A 476 -0.25 -17.15 6.43
N PHE A 477 -0.44 -18.46 6.29
CA PHE A 477 0.63 -19.45 6.23
C PHE A 477 1.23 -19.48 4.81
N ASP A 478 2.40 -18.86 4.65
CA ASP A 478 2.98 -18.50 3.34
C ASP A 478 3.11 -19.72 2.38
N ASP A 479 3.70 -20.81 2.84
CA ASP A 479 3.93 -22.00 2.00
C ASP A 479 2.65 -22.83 1.80
N ASP A 480 1.78 -22.90 2.81
CA ASP A 480 0.51 -23.60 2.71
C ASP A 480 -0.42 -22.95 1.67
N VAL A 481 -0.42 -21.61 1.56
CA VAL A 481 -1.17 -20.90 0.50
C VAL A 481 -0.65 -21.30 -0.87
N THR A 482 0.66 -21.30 -1.06
CA THR A 482 1.29 -21.66 -2.34
C THR A 482 1.01 -23.12 -2.70
N ALA A 483 1.13 -24.04 -1.73
CA ALA A 483 0.83 -25.46 -1.89
C ALA A 483 -0.66 -25.67 -2.23
N PHE A 484 -1.56 -24.91 -1.60
CA PHE A 484 -3.00 -25.03 -1.82
C PHE A 484 -3.42 -24.67 -3.25
N PHE A 485 -2.79 -23.67 -3.88
CA PHE A 485 -3.04 -23.29 -5.27
C PHE A 485 -2.12 -24.00 -6.29
N SER A 486 -1.25 -24.91 -5.84
CA SER A 486 -0.41 -25.72 -6.72
C SER A 486 -1.23 -26.79 -7.46
N PRO A 487 -0.82 -27.20 -8.68
CA PRO A 487 0.45 -26.87 -9.34
C PRO A 487 0.50 -25.47 -9.98
N HIS A 488 -0.62 -24.77 -10.14
CA HIS A 488 -0.62 -23.47 -10.84
C HIS A 488 0.18 -22.39 -10.11
N ALA A 489 0.19 -22.40 -8.78
CA ALA A 489 0.98 -21.48 -7.96
C ALA A 489 2.41 -21.97 -7.66
N ALA A 490 2.86 -23.10 -8.22
CA ALA A 490 4.19 -23.63 -7.94
C ALA A 490 5.27 -22.59 -8.30
N GLY A 491 6.24 -22.40 -7.39
CA GLY A 491 7.30 -21.40 -7.53
C GLY A 491 6.90 -19.95 -7.21
N LYS A 492 5.62 -19.68 -6.92
CA LYS A 492 5.17 -18.35 -6.50
C LYS A 492 5.28 -18.17 -4.99
N SER A 493 5.08 -16.95 -4.55
CA SER A 493 5.07 -16.56 -3.14
C SER A 493 3.90 -15.59 -2.89
N VAL A 494 3.10 -15.85 -1.86
CA VAL A 494 2.01 -14.96 -1.47
C VAL A 494 2.56 -13.67 -0.84
N MET A 495 2.07 -12.54 -1.33
CA MET A 495 2.49 -11.19 -0.92
C MET A 495 1.44 -10.51 -0.06
N PHE A 496 0.14 -10.68 -0.37
CA PHE A 496 -0.94 -10.01 0.34
C PHE A 496 -2.23 -10.84 0.30
N LEU A 497 -3.16 -10.56 1.21
CA LEU A 497 -4.45 -11.23 1.33
C LEU A 497 -5.55 -10.24 1.74
N THR A 498 -6.73 -10.36 1.14
CA THR A 498 -7.94 -9.66 1.57
C THR A 498 -9.15 -10.59 1.46
N ALA A 499 -9.87 -10.74 2.58
CA ALA A 499 -11.13 -11.46 2.68
C ALA A 499 -12.31 -10.47 2.55
N LEU A 500 -13.34 -10.86 1.80
CA LEU A 500 -14.43 -10.00 1.34
C LEU A 500 -15.78 -10.72 1.44
N GLY A 501 -16.85 -9.96 1.68
CA GLY A 501 -18.21 -10.50 1.63
C GLY A 501 -19.24 -9.59 2.27
N PRO A 502 -20.52 -9.95 2.23
CA PRO A 502 -21.56 -9.21 2.94
C PRO A 502 -21.27 -9.20 4.45
N GLY A 503 -21.26 -8.03 5.06
CA GLY A 503 -21.07 -7.92 6.51
C GLY A 503 -22.36 -8.31 7.24
N ARG A 504 -22.27 -8.97 8.40
CA ARG A 504 -23.44 -9.08 9.28
C ARG A 504 -23.85 -7.70 9.74
N ARG A 505 -25.11 -7.32 9.50
CA ARG A 505 -25.68 -6.11 10.10
C ARG A 505 -25.62 -6.29 11.62
N ARG A 506 -24.97 -5.37 12.31
CA ARG A 506 -25.05 -5.24 13.77
C ARG A 506 -26.22 -4.35 14.15
#